data_AF-A0A9D7FF75-F1
#
_entry.id   AF-A0A9D7FF75-F1
#
_cell.length_a   1.000
_cell.length_b   1.000
_cell.length_c   1.000
_cell.angle_alpha   90.00
_cell.angle_beta   90.00
_cell.angle_gamma   90.00
#
_symmetry.space_group_name_H-M   'P 1'
#
loop_
_entity.id
_entity.type
_entity.pdbx_description
1 polymer ?
#
loop_
_entity_poly.entity_id
_entity_poly.type
_entity_poly.pdbx_seq_one_letter_code
_entity_poly.pdbx_strand_id
1 'polypeptide(L)'
;MFAQKHINFKQHLSEICKNPFYAGLLSHKLLEGKIIEGKHEKFITPEIFRKVNEMQSKYFHGFTWNMDNQKLLLKLFYMCDKCKTALRGYIIRAKGLHYYKCNTIGYGCNIRATVLEGKFEQELRKYSIPQEFVEMLKYQLTATFNQLIDEKEERDVNLGKEYLIKSRKLKRCKNDLR
;
A
#
# COMPACT_ATOMS: atom_id res chain seq x y z
N MET A 1 -23.18 -29.76 0.97
CA MET A 1 -22.41 -28.99 1.97
C MET A 1 -22.65 -27.51 1.72
N PHE A 2 -23.52 -26.89 2.52
CA PHE A 2 -23.82 -25.46 2.40
C PHE A 2 -22.59 -24.66 2.85
N ALA A 3 -22.00 -23.89 1.94
CA ALA A 3 -20.93 -22.97 2.27
C ALA A 3 -21.48 -21.91 3.22
N GLN A 4 -21.15 -22.01 4.50
CA GLN A 4 -21.37 -20.94 5.47
C GLN A 4 -20.46 -19.78 5.06
N LYS A 5 -21.03 -18.81 4.34
CA LYS A 5 -20.42 -17.49 4.17
C LYS A 5 -20.08 -16.99 5.58
N HIS A 6 -18.81 -16.77 5.86
CA HIS A 6 -18.38 -16.08 7.07
C HIS A 6 -19.01 -14.68 7.06
N ILE A 7 -20.13 -14.51 7.78
CA ILE A 7 -20.80 -13.23 7.90
C ILE A 7 -19.94 -12.36 8.82
N ASN A 8 -19.34 -11.32 8.27
CA ASN A 8 -18.68 -10.30 9.07
C ASN A 8 -19.75 -9.47 9.80
N PHE A 9 -20.12 -9.93 11.00
CA PHE A 9 -21.26 -9.42 11.78
C PHE A 9 -21.25 -7.89 11.97
N LYS A 10 -20.06 -7.28 12.08
CA LYS A 10 -19.92 -5.81 12.20
C LYS A 10 -20.34 -5.06 10.94
N GLN A 11 -20.02 -5.60 9.76
CA GLN A 11 -20.38 -4.99 8.48
C GLN A 11 -21.88 -5.18 8.21
N HIS A 12 -22.42 -6.37 8.50
CA HIS A 12 -23.83 -6.69 8.31
C HIS A 12 -24.76 -5.84 9.22
N LEU A 13 -24.39 -5.60 10.48
CA LEU A 13 -25.18 -4.71 11.35
C LEU A 13 -25.21 -3.27 10.82
N SER A 14 -24.09 -2.75 10.32
CA SER A 14 -24.06 -1.42 9.72
C SER A 14 -24.96 -1.33 8.49
N GLU A 15 -25.00 -2.37 7.66
CA GLU A 15 -25.89 -2.45 6.50
C GLU A 15 -27.37 -2.46 6.90
N ILE A 16 -27.74 -3.24 7.92
CA ILE A 16 -29.11 -3.26 8.48
C ILE A 16 -29.50 -1.85 8.93
N CYS A 17 -28.64 -1.18 9.70
CA CYS A 17 -28.93 0.17 10.21
C CYS A 17 -29.06 1.24 9.13
N LYS A 18 -28.45 1.04 7.95
CA LYS A 18 -28.56 1.95 6.80
C LYS A 18 -29.80 1.69 5.95
N ASN A 19 -30.48 0.56 6.15
CA ASN A 19 -31.60 0.17 5.30
C ASN A 19 -32.87 0.97 5.68
N PRO A 20 -33.40 1.82 4.77
CA PRO A 20 -34.59 2.62 5.02
C PRO A 20 -35.87 1.80 5.20
N PHE A 21 -35.85 0.52 4.78
CA PHE A 21 -36.98 -0.41 4.95
C PHE A 21 -37.47 -0.45 6.40
N TYR A 22 -36.57 -0.50 7.39
CA TYR A 22 -36.95 -0.58 8.80
C TYR A 22 -37.63 0.68 9.34
N ALA A 23 -37.44 1.83 8.68
CA ALA A 23 -38.10 3.09 9.00
C ALA A 23 -39.44 3.29 8.28
N GLY A 24 -39.91 2.27 7.55
CA GLY A 24 -41.12 2.38 6.71
C GLY A 24 -40.88 3.07 5.37
N LEU A 25 -39.64 3.23 4.95
CA LEU A 25 -39.30 3.94 3.71
C LEU A 25 -38.86 2.93 2.65
N LEU A 26 -39.30 3.16 1.41
CA LEU A 26 -38.91 2.35 0.26
C LEU A 26 -37.93 3.16 -0.61
N SER A 27 -36.73 2.61 -0.76
CA SER A 27 -35.73 3.08 -1.72
C SER A 27 -35.44 1.96 -2.70
N HIS A 28 -35.94 2.07 -3.93
CA HIS A 28 -35.65 1.12 -5.00
C HIS A 28 -35.19 1.84 -6.26
N LYS A 29 -34.32 1.21 -7.06
CA LYS A 29 -33.81 1.81 -8.31
C LYS A 29 -34.92 2.13 -9.31
N LEU A 30 -36.01 1.36 -9.30
CA LEU A 30 -37.19 1.59 -10.14
C LEU A 30 -37.99 2.84 -9.73
N LEU A 31 -37.73 3.43 -8.56
CA LEU A 31 -38.38 4.65 -8.11
C LEU A 31 -37.60 5.91 -8.54
N GLU A 32 -36.67 5.79 -9.49
CA GLU A 32 -35.85 6.90 -10.02
C GLU A 32 -35.09 7.66 -8.90
N GLY A 33 -34.73 6.96 -7.83
CA GLY A 33 -34.06 7.56 -6.66
C GLY A 33 -35.00 8.30 -5.69
N LYS A 34 -36.32 8.30 -5.93
CA LYS A 34 -37.30 8.83 -4.99
C LYS A 34 -37.48 7.87 -3.81
N ILE A 35 -37.50 8.43 -2.61
CA ILE A 35 -37.82 7.70 -1.38
C ILE A 35 -39.31 7.90 -1.11
N ILE A 36 -40.06 6.80 -1.10
CA ILE A 36 -41.51 6.82 -0.83
C ILE A 36 -41.82 6.15 0.50
N GLU A 37 -42.92 6.54 1.12
CA GLU A 37 -43.42 5.86 2.33
C GLU A 37 -44.06 4.52 1.95
N GLY A 38 -43.57 3.44 2.55
CA GLY A 38 -44.09 2.10 2.38
C GLY A 38 -45.35 1.86 3.21
N LYS A 39 -46.17 0.91 2.76
CA LYS A 39 -47.39 0.48 3.49
C LYS A 39 -47.11 -0.58 4.56
N HIS A 40 -45.86 -1.02 4.70
CA HIS A 40 -45.46 -2.03 5.68
C HIS A 40 -45.27 -1.43 7.06
N GLU A 41 -45.36 -2.29 8.08
CA GLU A 41 -45.18 -1.87 9.47
C GLU A 41 -43.76 -1.35 9.73
N LYS A 42 -43.67 -0.21 10.42
CA LYS A 42 -42.41 0.43 10.76
C LYS A 42 -41.82 -0.25 11.99
N PHE A 43 -40.58 -0.73 11.86
CA PHE A 43 -39.87 -1.34 12.98
C PHE A 43 -39.19 -0.29 13.88
N ILE A 44 -38.77 0.83 13.30
CA ILE A 44 -38.20 1.99 13.99
C ILE A 44 -38.84 3.28 13.48
N THR A 45 -38.81 4.33 14.30
CA THR A 45 -39.27 5.64 13.87
C THR A 45 -38.25 6.29 12.91
N PRO A 46 -38.71 7.12 11.94
CA PRO A 46 -37.82 7.84 11.03
C PRO A 46 -36.79 8.72 11.76
N GLU A 47 -37.14 9.24 12.93
CA GLU A 47 -36.24 10.04 13.76
C GLU A 47 -35.06 9.24 14.31
N ILE A 48 -35.31 8.02 14.78
CA ILE A 48 -34.26 7.12 15.27
C ILE A 48 -33.35 6.73 14.10
N PHE A 49 -33.93 6.38 12.95
CA PHE A 49 -33.18 6.06 11.74
C PHE A 49 -32.26 7.21 11.31
N ARG A 50 -32.77 8.45 11.31
CA ARG A 50 -31.96 9.63 10.96
C ARG A 50 -30.81 9.84 11.95
N LYS A 51 -31.08 9.79 13.26
CA LYS A 51 -30.05 9.92 14.31
C LYS A 51 -28.94 8.88 14.16
N VAL A 52 -29.29 7.62 13.90
CA VAL A 52 -28.30 6.54 13.71
C VAL A 52 -27.44 6.80 12.47
N ASN A 53 -28.05 7.20 11.35
CA ASN A 53 -27.31 7.50 10.12
C ASN A 53 -26.39 8.73 10.25
N GLU A 54 -26.83 9.78 10.95
CA GLU A 54 -26.00 10.95 11.28
C GLU A 54 -24.80 10.58 12.16
N MET A 55 -24.96 9.63 13.08
CA MET A 55 -23.83 9.11 13.87
C MET A 55 -22.87 8.29 13.01
N GLN A 56 -23.39 7.45 12.11
CA GLN A 56 -22.55 6.63 11.23
C GLN A 56 -21.79 7.45 10.18
N SER A 57 -22.39 8.52 9.65
CA SER A 57 -21.73 9.39 8.66
C SER A 57 -20.51 10.11 9.21
N LYS A 58 -20.45 10.38 10.52
CA LYS A 58 -19.27 10.95 11.20
C LYS A 58 -18.04 10.03 11.16
N TYR A 59 -18.25 8.72 10.98
CA TYR A 59 -17.18 7.71 10.94
C TYR A 59 -17.06 7.06 9.56
N PHE A 60 -17.42 7.78 8.49
CA PHE A 60 -17.47 7.26 7.11
C PHE A 60 -16.11 6.78 6.59
N HIS A 61 -15.04 7.44 6.99
CA HIS A 61 -13.68 7.04 6.64
C HIS A 61 -13.31 5.86 7.54
N GLY A 62 -13.26 4.66 6.96
CA GLY A 62 -12.83 3.45 7.67
C GLY A 62 -11.43 3.60 8.30
N PHE A 63 -10.91 2.51 8.86
CA PHE A 63 -9.59 2.51 9.50
C PHE A 63 -8.51 2.97 8.51
N THR A 64 -7.91 4.13 8.78
CA THR A 64 -6.79 4.64 7.99
C THR A 64 -5.52 3.91 8.42
N TRP A 65 -4.99 3.05 7.56
CA TRP A 65 -3.69 2.43 7.79
C TRP A 65 -2.60 3.47 7.57
N ASN A 66 -2.05 4.01 8.66
CA ASN A 66 -0.82 4.78 8.57
C ASN A 66 0.36 3.80 8.40
N MET A 67 0.83 3.66 7.16
CA MET A 67 1.99 2.82 6.85
C MET A 67 3.30 3.47 7.33
N ASP A 68 3.37 4.81 7.29
CA ASP A 68 4.54 5.59 7.66
C ASP A 68 4.53 5.97 9.14
N ASN A 69 4.97 5.05 9.99
CA ASN A 69 5.44 5.43 11.30
C ASN A 69 6.96 5.67 11.25
N GLN A 70 7.36 6.94 11.11
CA GLN A 70 8.77 7.36 11.11
C GLN A 70 9.55 6.88 12.35
N LYS A 71 8.87 6.55 13.45
CA LYS A 71 9.50 6.09 14.70
C LYS A 71 9.78 4.57 14.75
N LEU A 72 9.47 3.86 13.67
CA LEU A 72 9.64 2.42 13.53
C LEU A 72 10.13 2.09 12.12
N LEU A 73 11.33 2.56 11.78
CA LEU A 73 11.91 2.48 10.42
C LEU A 73 12.07 1.03 9.94
N LEU A 74 12.43 0.13 10.85
CA LEU A 74 12.69 -1.29 10.55
C LEU A 74 11.44 -2.18 10.60
N LYS A 75 10.24 -1.58 10.66
CA LYS A 75 8.98 -2.34 10.64
C LYS A 75 8.88 -3.08 9.30
N LEU A 76 8.50 -4.36 9.31
CA LEU A 76 8.45 -5.25 8.14
C LEU A 76 9.81 -5.67 7.56
N PHE A 77 10.89 -4.91 7.76
CA PHE A 77 12.22 -5.28 7.31
C PHE A 77 12.92 -6.27 8.24
N TYR A 78 12.77 -6.08 9.56
CA TYR A 78 13.44 -6.92 10.54
C TYR A 78 12.62 -8.18 10.85
N MET A 79 13.26 -9.34 10.71
CA MET A 79 12.64 -10.65 10.91
C MET A 79 13.02 -11.24 12.27
N CYS A 80 12.07 -11.92 12.90
CA CYS A 80 12.37 -12.69 14.11
C CYS A 80 13.23 -13.90 13.73
N ASP A 81 14.35 -14.10 14.42
CA ASP A 81 15.24 -15.21 14.14
C ASP A 81 14.59 -16.59 14.33
N LYS A 82 13.70 -16.72 15.32
CA LYS A 82 13.08 -18.01 15.65
C LYS A 82 11.92 -18.39 14.73
N CYS A 83 10.95 -17.49 14.56
CA CYS A 83 9.74 -17.79 13.78
C CYS A 83 9.78 -17.26 12.34
N LYS A 84 10.85 -16.57 11.94
CA LYS A 84 11.04 -15.98 10.61
C LYS A 84 9.86 -15.13 10.14
N THR A 85 9.10 -14.55 11.07
CA THR A 85 8.07 -13.56 10.76
C THR A 85 8.58 -12.16 11.02
N ALA A 86 8.08 -11.20 10.24
CA ALA A 86 8.43 -9.80 10.40
C ALA A 86 7.98 -9.27 11.77
N LEU A 87 8.85 -8.51 12.42
CA LEU A 87 8.52 -7.85 13.68
C LEU A 87 7.46 -6.76 13.45
N ARG A 88 6.53 -6.65 14.39
CA ARG A 88 5.53 -5.59 14.43
C ARG A 88 5.97 -4.51 15.40
N GLY A 89 5.56 -3.28 15.16
CA GLY A 89 5.85 -2.16 16.06
C GLY A 89 4.65 -1.83 16.96
N TYR A 90 4.93 -1.40 18.19
CA TYR A 90 3.94 -0.87 19.12
C TYR A 90 4.52 0.27 19.96
N ILE A 91 3.64 1.06 20.58
CA ILE A 91 4.01 2.18 21.46
C ILE A 91 3.45 1.96 22.86
N ILE A 92 4.28 2.18 23.88
CA ILE A 92 3.82 2.31 25.26
C ILE A 92 3.35 3.75 25.45
N ARG A 93 2.04 4.00 25.30
CA ARG A 93 1.45 5.36 25.31
C ARG A 93 1.86 6.19 26.53
N ALA A 94 1.84 5.60 27.73
CA ALA A 94 2.20 6.28 28.97
C ALA A 94 3.65 6.82 28.98
N LYS A 95 4.57 6.18 28.25
CA LYS A 95 6.00 6.55 28.21
C LYS A 95 6.44 7.13 26.86
N GLY A 96 5.57 7.11 25.84
CA GLY A 96 5.91 7.50 24.47
C GLY A 96 6.97 6.61 23.78
N LEU A 97 7.31 5.46 24.35
CA LEU A 97 8.42 4.60 23.88
C LEU A 97 7.95 3.59 22.84
N HIS A 98 8.74 3.45 21.78
CA HIS A 98 8.48 2.57 20.64
C HIS A 98 9.26 1.26 20.78
N TYR A 99 8.61 0.15 20.41
CA TYR A 99 9.16 -1.19 20.52
C TYR A 99 8.78 -2.02 19.30
N TYR A 100 9.68 -2.93 18.94
CA TYR A 100 9.44 -4.05 18.04
C TYR A 100 9.06 -5.29 18.85
N LYS A 101 8.07 -6.03 18.36
CA LYS A 101 7.54 -7.24 18.98
C LYS A 101 7.33 -8.34 17.96
N CYS A 102 7.71 -9.55 18.32
CA CYS A 102 7.26 -10.75 17.65
C CYS A 102 5.85 -11.10 18.13
N ASN A 103 4.91 -11.31 17.19
CA ASN A 103 3.53 -11.65 17.53
C ASN A 103 3.34 -13.13 17.87
N THR A 104 4.32 -13.98 17.58
CA THR A 104 4.20 -15.42 17.79
C THR A 104 4.34 -15.73 19.29
N ILE A 105 3.31 -16.38 19.83
CA ILE A 105 3.21 -16.74 21.25
C ILE A 105 4.38 -17.66 21.62
N GLY A 106 4.99 -17.42 22.78
CA GLY A 106 6.08 -18.25 23.32
C GLY A 106 7.50 -17.78 22.96
N TYR A 107 7.68 -16.90 21.96
CA TYR A 107 9.03 -16.46 21.56
C TYR A 107 9.58 -15.25 22.32
N GLY A 108 8.71 -14.45 22.95
CA GLY A 108 9.11 -13.41 23.91
C GLY A 108 9.99 -12.27 23.37
N CYS A 109 10.16 -12.14 22.05
CA CYS A 109 11.04 -11.12 21.47
C CYS A 109 10.38 -9.74 21.46
N ASN A 110 10.84 -8.86 22.36
CA ASN A 110 10.47 -7.45 22.43
C ASN A 110 11.74 -6.58 22.53
N ILE A 111 11.95 -5.67 21.59
CA ILE A 111 13.16 -4.86 21.49
C ILE A 111 12.77 -3.39 21.40
N ARG A 112 13.45 -2.50 22.13
CA ARG A 112 13.22 -1.05 22.03
C ARG A 112 13.67 -0.55 20.65
N ALA A 113 12.86 0.30 20.02
CA ALA A 113 13.11 0.79 18.67
C ALA A 113 14.49 1.45 18.54
N THR A 114 14.81 2.38 19.45
CA THR A 114 16.10 3.08 19.47
C THR A 114 17.32 2.17 19.57
N VAL A 115 17.20 1.03 20.25
CA VAL A 115 18.30 0.06 20.38
C VAL A 115 18.48 -0.72 19.09
N LEU A 116 17.39 -1.17 18.47
CA LEU A 116 17.45 -1.94 17.22
C LEU A 116 17.91 -1.04 16.06
N GLU A 117 17.32 0.14 15.94
CA GLU A 117 17.66 1.13 14.91
C GLU A 117 19.09 1.64 15.07
N GLY A 118 19.56 1.89 16.30
CA GLY A 118 20.94 2.29 16.54
C GLY A 118 21.96 1.22 16.16
N LYS A 119 21.67 -0.07 16.44
CA LYS A 119 22.52 -1.17 15.95
C LYS A 119 22.53 -1.24 14.43
N PHE A 120 21.37 -1.06 13.81
CA PHE A 120 21.27 -1.04 12.35
C PHE A 120 22.06 0.12 11.74
N GLU A 121 21.99 1.31 12.33
CA GLU A 121 22.78 2.46 11.90
C GLU A 121 24.30 2.18 12.01
N GLN A 122 24.75 1.55 13.09
CA GLN A 122 26.14 1.16 13.26
C GLN A 122 26.62 0.16 12.20
N GLU A 123 25.76 -0.80 11.81
CA GLU A 123 26.07 -1.72 10.72
C GLU A 123 26.15 -0.98 9.37
N LEU A 124 25.22 -0.07 9.08
CA LEU A 124 25.24 0.73 7.85
C LEU A 124 26.48 1.62 7.74
N ARG A 125 26.98 2.15 8.87
CA ARG A 125 28.21 2.96 8.90
C ARG A 125 29.43 2.22 8.36
N LYS A 126 29.49 0.89 8.47
CA LYS A 126 30.60 0.09 7.92
C LYS A 126 30.65 0.10 6.39
N TYR A 127 29.49 0.29 5.75
CA TYR A 127 29.35 0.36 4.30
C TYR A 127 29.26 1.81 3.81
N SER A 128 29.31 2.78 4.73
CA SER A 128 29.25 4.20 4.38
C SER A 128 30.59 4.65 3.84
N ILE A 129 30.54 5.45 2.78
CA ILE A 129 31.72 6.00 2.13
C ILE A 129 32.27 7.14 3.01
N PRO A 130 33.56 7.14 3.36
CA PRO A 130 34.16 8.25 4.09
C PRO A 130 33.98 9.56 3.34
N GLN A 131 33.69 10.64 4.07
CA GLN A 131 33.29 11.93 3.50
C GLN A 131 34.34 12.48 2.51
N GLU A 132 35.61 12.23 2.76
CA GLU A 132 36.74 12.58 1.90
C GLU A 132 36.68 11.98 0.49
N PHE A 133 36.10 10.78 0.33
CA PHE A 133 35.98 10.14 -0.98
C PHE A 133 34.69 10.48 -1.71
N VAL A 134 33.74 11.16 -1.05
CA VAL A 134 32.42 11.43 -1.63
C VAL A 134 32.51 12.29 -2.88
N GLU A 135 33.35 13.33 -2.88
CA GLU A 135 33.51 14.21 -4.06
C GLU A 135 34.17 13.49 -5.23
N MET A 136 35.24 12.74 -4.97
CA MET A 136 35.91 11.94 -6.01
C MET A 136 34.97 10.89 -6.59
N LEU A 137 34.21 10.19 -5.74
CA LEU A 137 33.24 9.19 -6.18
C LEU A 137 32.13 9.83 -7.02
N LYS A 138 31.62 11.00 -6.62
CA LYS A 138 30.64 11.75 -7.41
C LYS A 138 31.18 12.09 -8.79
N TYR A 139 32.40 12.61 -8.87
CA TYR A 139 33.04 12.91 -10.16
C TYR A 139 33.14 11.67 -11.06
N GLN A 140 33.65 10.56 -10.51
CA GLN A 140 33.78 9.31 -11.26
C GLN A 140 32.41 8.77 -11.70
N LEU A 141 31.42 8.78 -10.80
CA LEU A 141 30.06 8.35 -11.11
C LEU A 141 29.44 9.19 -12.22
N THR A 142 29.60 10.52 -12.18
CA THR A 142 29.10 11.40 -13.24
C THR A 142 29.79 11.13 -14.57
N ALA A 143 31.11 10.96 -14.58
CA ALA A 143 31.86 10.64 -15.80
C ALA A 143 31.42 9.29 -16.39
N THR A 144 31.33 8.24 -15.58
CA THR A 144 30.86 6.91 -16.02
C THR A 144 29.40 6.95 -16.47
N PHE A 145 28.55 7.73 -15.80
CA PHE A 145 27.15 7.87 -16.18
C PHE A 145 27.00 8.53 -17.55
N ASN A 146 27.74 9.61 -17.82
CA ASN A 146 27.73 10.28 -19.12
C ASN A 146 28.26 9.37 -20.21
N GLN A 147 29.36 8.64 -19.97
CA GLN A 147 29.88 7.65 -20.93
C GLN A 147 28.83 6.60 -21.28
N LEU A 148 28.13 6.05 -20.28
CA LEU A 148 27.07 5.06 -20.53
C LEU A 148 25.88 5.62 -21.32
N ILE A 149 25.58 6.91 -21.16
CA ILE A 149 24.55 7.59 -21.96
C ILE A 149 25.02 7.76 -23.39
N ASP A 150 26.22 8.30 -23.60
CA ASP A 150 26.79 8.52 -24.94
C ASP A 150 26.89 7.20 -25.71
N GLU A 151 27.40 6.14 -25.08
CA GLU A 151 27.45 4.79 -25.65
C GLU A 151 26.06 4.22 -25.97
N LYS A 152 25.03 4.58 -25.21
CA LYS A 152 23.66 4.17 -25.49
C LYS A 152 23.11 4.93 -26.70
N GLU A 153 23.31 6.24 -26.77
CA GLU A 153 22.85 7.05 -27.89
C GLU A 153 23.52 6.62 -29.20
N GLU A 154 24.83 6.38 -29.19
CA GLU A 154 25.54 5.86 -30.36
C GLU A 154 25.01 4.48 -30.79
N ARG A 155 24.74 3.59 -29.83
CA ARG A 155 24.12 2.28 -30.12
C ARG A 155 22.75 2.44 -30.77
N ASP A 156 21.89 3.30 -30.22
CA ASP A 156 20.55 3.52 -30.75
C ASP A 156 20.57 4.11 -32.17
N VAL A 157 21.48 5.05 -32.45
CA VAL A 157 21.71 5.61 -33.79
C VAL A 157 22.16 4.52 -34.76
N ASN A 158 23.12 3.68 -34.36
CA ASN A 158 23.64 2.60 -35.21
C ASN A 158 22.56 1.53 -35.47
N LEU A 159 21.77 1.18 -34.46
CA LEU A 159 20.65 0.25 -34.58
C LEU A 159 19.59 0.81 -35.57
N GLY A 160 19.29 2.10 -35.50
CA GLY A 160 18.40 2.79 -36.44
C GLY A 160 18.89 2.73 -37.89
N LYS A 161 20.19 2.96 -38.10
CA LYS A 161 20.83 2.83 -39.43
C LYS A 161 20.72 1.39 -39.96
N GLU A 162 21.05 0.39 -39.14
CA GLU A 162 20.94 -1.02 -39.53
C GLU A 162 19.50 -1.42 -39.88
N TYR A 163 18.53 -0.98 -39.08
CA TYR A 163 17.11 -1.21 -39.34
C TYR A 163 16.67 -0.60 -40.68
N LEU A 164 17.13 0.62 -40.98
CA LEU A 164 16.84 1.28 -42.26
C LEU A 164 17.44 0.52 -43.46
N ILE A 165 18.66 0.02 -43.32
CA ILE A 165 19.32 -0.79 -44.36
C ILE A 165 18.57 -2.11 -44.57
N LYS A 166 18.25 -2.83 -43.49
CA LYS A 166 17.49 -4.09 -43.57
C LYS A 166 16.10 -3.89 -44.16
N SER A 167 15.38 -2.84 -43.78
CA SER A 167 14.05 -2.53 -44.32
C SER A 167 14.09 -2.17 -45.82
N ARG A 168 15.12 -1.46 -46.29
CA ARG A 168 15.35 -1.22 -47.72
C ARG A 168 15.62 -2.51 -48.50
N LYS A 169 16.48 -3.40 -47.97
CA LYS A 169 16.75 -4.72 -48.57
C LYS A 169 15.48 -5.57 -48.65
N LEU A 170 14.67 -5.58 -47.58
CA LEU A 170 13.39 -6.30 -47.53
C LEU A 170 12.40 -5.79 -48.59
N LYS A 171 12.31 -4.47 -48.79
CA LYS A 171 11.46 -3.86 -49.83
C LYS A 171 11.91 -4.27 -51.24
N ARG A 172 13.22 -4.26 -51.52
CA ARG A 172 13.76 -4.75 -52.81
C ARG A 172 13.38 -6.20 -53.05
N CYS A 173 13.68 -7.07 -52.09
CA CYS A 173 13.38 -8.50 -52.20
C CYS A 173 11.88 -8.79 -52.43
N LYS A 174 10.97 -7.99 -51.83
CA LYS A 174 9.53 -8.09 -52.07
C LYS A 174 9.10 -7.61 -53.46
N ASN A 175 9.81 -6.64 -54.03
CA ASN A 175 9.54 -6.15 -55.38
C ASN A 175 10.06 -7.13 -56.45
N ASP A 176 11.15 -7.85 -56.17
CA ASP A 176 11.72 -8.88 -57.06
C ASP A 176 10.90 -10.19 -57.08
N LEU A 177 9.96 -10.36 -56.14
CA LEU A 177 9.04 -11.49 -56.02
C LEU A 177 7.67 -11.26 -56.71
N ARG A 178 7.47 -10.10 -57.34
CA ARG A 178 6.29 -9.77 -58.17
C ARG A 178 6.65 -9.83 -59.64
#